data_AF-A0A522VXS0-F1
#
_entry.id   AF-A0A522VXS0-F1
#
_cell.length_a   1.000
_cell.length_b   1.000
_cell.length_c   1.000
_cell.angle_alpha   90.00
_cell.angle_beta   90.00
_cell.angle_gamma   90.00
#
_symmetry.space_group_name_H-M   'P 1'
#
loop_
_entity.id
_entity.type
_entity.pdbx_description
1 polymer ?
#
loop_
_entity_poly.entity_id
_entity_poly.type
_entity_poly.pdbx_seq_one_letter_code
_entity_poly.pdbx_strand_id
1 'polypeptide(L)'
;ADNIAEDNQFIDNITGITMMYDTGDIIRNNYIAKATGSVGVCLSLKESSDVVVENNDLMYCSSGIAIDVSPYEPGSKNRIHGNRIAFNDIGVSFVNDWKDSVFTGNLFTGNITEVAIYGGGSAKRNVWDGNRWEDYQGFDRNGDGVGDKPHRLFGYAGQVWMDVPNTRFFKGTPLLEVLDFLDRLAPFSEPTLLLEDQHPRLGSDKTFKAGSNLEPKL
;
A
#
# COMPACT_ATOMS: atom_id res chain seq x y z
N ALA A 1 -20.58 5.69 -11.65
CA ALA A 1 -21.40 6.74 -11.04
C ALA A 1 -20.49 7.90 -10.60
N ASP A 2 -21.06 9.01 -10.12
CA ASP A 2 -20.32 10.14 -9.53
C ASP A 2 -20.50 10.12 -8.01
N ASN A 3 -20.23 8.98 -7.34
CA ASN A 3 -20.36 8.94 -5.88
C ASN A 3 -19.14 9.55 -5.20
N ILE A 4 -19.37 10.21 -4.06
CA ILE A 4 -18.32 10.80 -3.24
C ILE A 4 -18.47 10.29 -1.81
N ALA A 5 -17.43 9.63 -1.30
CA ALA A 5 -17.25 9.32 0.11
C ALA A 5 -16.19 10.25 0.69
N GLU A 6 -16.61 11.27 1.45
CA GLU A 6 -15.70 12.30 1.97
C GLU A 6 -15.90 12.65 3.45
N ASP A 7 -14.79 12.97 4.12
CA ASP A 7 -14.75 13.49 5.49
C ASP A 7 -15.42 12.58 6.54
N ASN A 8 -15.35 11.26 6.35
CA ASN A 8 -15.93 10.26 7.27
C ASN A 8 -14.88 9.59 8.16
N GLN A 9 -15.37 8.94 9.22
CA GLN A 9 -14.59 8.11 10.13
C GLN A 9 -15.16 6.69 10.21
N PHE A 10 -14.36 5.69 9.83
CA PHE A 10 -14.70 4.27 9.91
C PHE A 10 -13.71 3.56 10.82
N ILE A 11 -14.15 3.13 12.02
CA ILE A 11 -13.28 2.50 13.02
C ILE A 11 -13.89 1.19 13.51
N ASP A 12 -13.05 0.18 13.77
CA ASP A 12 -13.42 -1.12 14.34
C ASP A 12 -14.45 -1.90 13.48
N ASN A 13 -14.39 -1.70 12.16
CA ASN A 13 -15.17 -2.45 11.16
C ASN A 13 -14.31 -3.56 10.55
N ILE A 14 -14.89 -4.69 10.15
CA ILE A 14 -14.14 -5.71 9.37
C ILE A 14 -13.73 -5.14 8.00
N THR A 15 -14.57 -4.29 7.41
CA THR A 15 -14.28 -3.61 6.15
C THR A 15 -14.71 -2.15 6.25
N GLY A 16 -13.85 -1.22 5.86
CA GLY A 16 -14.16 0.21 5.88
C GLY A 16 -15.02 0.61 4.69
N ILE A 17 -14.39 0.94 3.57
CA ILE A 17 -15.07 1.29 2.31
C ILE A 17 -14.74 0.25 1.25
N THR A 18 -15.77 -0.22 0.54
CA THR A 18 -15.61 -1.07 -0.63
C THR A 18 -16.31 -0.44 -1.82
N MET A 19 -15.56 -0.18 -2.89
CA MET A 19 -16.12 0.09 -4.21
C MET A 19 -16.15 -1.22 -4.98
N MET A 20 -17.33 -1.54 -5.52
CA MET A 20 -17.56 -2.82 -6.17
C MET A 20 -18.43 -2.62 -7.40
N TYR A 21 -17.91 -2.99 -8.57
CA TYR A 21 -18.61 -2.89 -9.86
C TYR A 21 -19.07 -1.46 -10.21
N ASP A 22 -18.26 -0.45 -9.89
CA ASP A 22 -18.58 0.97 -10.15
C ASP A 22 -17.42 1.70 -10.85
N THR A 23 -17.73 2.81 -11.51
CA THR A 23 -16.80 3.61 -12.31
C THR A 23 -16.95 5.10 -12.01
N GLY A 24 -15.88 5.78 -11.60
CA GLY A 24 -15.86 7.25 -11.43
C GLY A 24 -16.03 7.77 -9.99
N ASP A 25 -15.96 6.89 -8.98
CA ASP A 25 -16.14 7.29 -7.59
C ASP A 25 -14.93 8.05 -7.02
N ILE A 26 -15.21 8.91 -6.03
CA ILE A 26 -14.19 9.66 -5.30
C ILE A 26 -14.26 9.29 -3.81
N ILE A 27 -13.11 8.92 -3.26
CA ILE A 27 -12.93 8.55 -1.86
C ILE A 27 -11.86 9.47 -1.31
N ARG A 28 -12.24 10.45 -0.49
CA ARG A 28 -11.29 11.47 -0.03
C ARG A 28 -11.43 11.89 1.41
N ASN A 29 -10.31 12.26 2.03
CA ASN A 29 -10.27 12.83 3.38
C ASN A 29 -10.93 11.95 4.46
N ASN A 30 -11.07 10.63 4.23
CA ASN A 30 -11.63 9.73 5.21
C ASN A 30 -10.54 9.23 6.16
N TYR A 31 -10.93 8.96 7.41
CA TYR A 31 -10.13 8.20 8.37
C TYR A 31 -10.72 6.80 8.50
N ILE A 32 -9.99 5.81 8.01
CA ILE A 32 -10.39 4.40 8.06
C ILE A 32 -9.35 3.65 8.87
N ALA A 33 -9.75 3.07 10.00
CA ALA A 33 -8.80 2.41 10.86
C ALA A 33 -9.34 1.19 11.60
N LYS A 34 -8.42 0.37 12.10
CA LYS A 34 -8.71 -0.81 12.94
C LYS A 34 -9.60 -1.85 12.28
N ALA A 35 -9.50 -1.98 10.95
CA ALA A 35 -10.09 -3.12 10.25
C ALA A 35 -9.16 -4.34 10.38
N THR A 36 -9.27 -4.99 11.54
CA THR A 36 -8.40 -6.10 11.97
C THR A 36 -9.04 -7.46 11.70
N GLY A 37 -8.25 -8.52 11.84
CA GLY A 37 -8.66 -9.90 11.60
C GLY A 37 -8.27 -10.40 10.22
N SER A 38 -8.46 -11.69 9.94
CA SER A 38 -7.90 -12.37 8.76
C SER A 38 -8.34 -11.79 7.40
N VAL A 39 -9.42 -11.01 7.37
CA VAL A 39 -9.98 -10.37 6.19
C VAL A 39 -10.22 -8.87 6.40
N GLY A 40 -9.55 -8.28 7.40
CA GLY A 40 -9.70 -6.87 7.75
C GLY A 40 -9.15 -5.95 6.66
N VAL A 41 -10.00 -5.12 6.05
CA VAL A 41 -9.60 -4.22 4.96
C VAL A 41 -10.10 -2.81 5.20
N CYS A 42 -9.19 -1.82 5.18
CA CYS A 42 -9.55 -0.41 5.25
C CYS A 42 -10.32 0.01 3.98
N LEU A 43 -9.70 -0.15 2.81
CA LEU A 43 -10.29 0.20 1.52
C LEU A 43 -10.19 -0.96 0.53
N SER A 44 -11.28 -1.33 -0.14
CA SER A 44 -11.27 -2.34 -1.20
C SER A 44 -11.80 -1.78 -2.52
N LEU A 45 -11.08 -2.07 -3.61
CA LEU A 45 -11.54 -1.84 -4.98
C LEU A 45 -11.72 -3.21 -5.63
N LYS A 46 -12.97 -3.52 -6.01
CA LYS A 46 -13.31 -4.76 -6.69
C LYS A 46 -14.00 -4.47 -8.01
N GLU A 47 -13.34 -4.83 -9.10
CA GLU A 47 -13.81 -4.57 -10.46
C GLU A 47 -14.32 -3.12 -10.64
N SER A 48 -13.60 -2.14 -10.07
CA SER A 48 -14.00 -0.73 -10.05
C SER A 48 -12.99 0.13 -10.81
N SER A 49 -13.47 1.08 -11.60
CA SER A 49 -12.70 1.84 -12.59
C SER A 49 -12.76 3.35 -12.40
N ASP A 50 -11.74 4.07 -12.89
CA ASP A 50 -11.61 5.52 -12.75
C ASP A 50 -11.87 6.07 -11.33
N VAL A 51 -11.58 5.26 -10.32
CA VAL A 51 -11.74 5.64 -8.91
C VAL A 51 -10.60 6.56 -8.50
N VAL A 52 -10.94 7.63 -7.78
CA VAL A 52 -9.98 8.53 -7.15
C VAL A 52 -9.97 8.28 -5.64
N VAL A 53 -8.83 7.83 -5.13
CA VAL A 53 -8.57 7.62 -3.70
C VAL A 53 -7.55 8.66 -3.27
N GLU A 54 -8.00 9.72 -2.61
CA GLU A 54 -7.13 10.86 -2.29
C GLU A 54 -7.14 11.30 -0.84
N ASN A 55 -5.96 11.59 -0.27
CA ASN A 55 -5.83 12.19 1.05
C ASN A 55 -6.58 11.42 2.16
N ASN A 56 -6.68 10.09 2.10
CA ASN A 56 -7.26 9.29 3.18
C ASN A 56 -6.17 8.85 4.16
N ASP A 57 -6.56 8.62 5.42
CA ASP A 57 -5.75 7.93 6.42
C ASP A 57 -6.27 6.49 6.54
N LEU A 58 -5.45 5.51 6.15
CA LEU A 58 -5.75 4.08 6.15
C LEU A 58 -4.80 3.37 7.12
N MET A 59 -5.27 3.09 8.34
CA MET A 59 -4.39 2.76 9.45
C MET A 59 -4.79 1.53 10.28
N TYR A 60 -3.82 0.75 10.75
CA TYR A 60 -4.06 -0.39 11.66
C TYR A 60 -5.05 -1.43 11.08
N CYS A 61 -5.01 -1.64 9.77
CA CYS A 61 -5.82 -2.63 9.07
C CYS A 61 -4.97 -3.84 8.66
N SER A 62 -5.59 -5.01 8.49
CA SER A 62 -4.86 -6.16 7.94
C SER A 62 -4.51 -5.98 6.46
N SER A 63 -5.28 -5.19 5.72
CA SER A 63 -4.85 -4.56 4.46
C SER A 63 -5.31 -3.10 4.42
N GLY A 64 -4.39 -2.18 4.13
CA GLY A 64 -4.73 -0.76 3.93
C GLY A 64 -5.60 -0.57 2.69
N ILE A 65 -5.10 -1.03 1.54
CA ILE A 65 -5.85 -1.05 0.28
C ILE A 65 -5.81 -2.45 -0.33
N ALA A 66 -6.97 -3.04 -0.61
CA ALA A 66 -7.09 -4.29 -1.36
C ALA A 66 -7.58 -4.04 -2.79
N ILE A 67 -6.79 -4.47 -3.79
CA ILE A 67 -7.12 -4.34 -5.21
C ILE A 67 -7.44 -5.73 -5.78
N ASP A 68 -8.66 -5.85 -6.29
CA ASP A 68 -9.17 -7.01 -7.01
C ASP A 68 -9.65 -6.57 -8.39
N VAL A 69 -8.88 -6.91 -9.43
CA VAL A 69 -9.22 -6.66 -10.85
C VAL A 69 -9.70 -5.21 -11.09
N SER A 70 -9.00 -4.23 -10.50
CA SER A 70 -9.38 -2.81 -10.52
C SER A 70 -8.19 -1.93 -10.95
N PRO A 71 -8.29 -1.13 -12.03
CA PRO A 71 -9.46 -0.89 -12.89
C PRO A 71 -9.93 -2.10 -13.70
N TYR A 72 -11.24 -2.23 -13.91
CA TYR A 72 -11.85 -3.28 -14.73
C TYR A 72 -12.03 -2.85 -16.19
N GLU A 73 -12.52 -1.63 -16.42
CA GLU A 73 -12.78 -1.09 -17.76
C GLU A 73 -11.48 -0.84 -18.54
N PRO A 74 -11.35 -1.35 -19.78
CA PRO A 74 -10.16 -1.15 -20.59
C PRO A 74 -9.82 0.33 -20.81
N GLY A 75 -8.59 0.72 -20.49
CA GLY A 75 -8.08 2.08 -20.69
C GLY A 75 -8.37 3.06 -19.55
N SER A 76 -9.17 2.66 -18.55
CA SER A 76 -9.38 3.43 -17.32
C SER A 76 -8.18 3.34 -16.38
N LYS A 77 -8.09 4.25 -15.40
CA LYS A 77 -7.03 4.25 -14.38
C LYS A 77 -7.57 4.60 -13.01
N ASN A 78 -7.27 3.78 -12.01
CA ASN A 78 -7.50 4.16 -10.61
C ASN A 78 -6.35 5.03 -10.12
N ARG A 79 -6.66 6.17 -9.49
CA ARG A 79 -5.69 7.17 -9.02
C ARG A 79 -5.68 7.15 -7.51
N ILE A 80 -4.55 6.77 -6.93
CA ILE A 80 -4.36 6.65 -5.49
C ILE A 80 -3.27 7.64 -5.11
N HIS A 81 -3.64 8.79 -4.55
CA HIS A 81 -2.67 9.86 -4.30
C HIS A 81 -2.82 10.60 -2.97
N GLY A 82 -1.70 11.00 -2.37
CA GLY A 82 -1.70 11.78 -1.14
C GLY A 82 -2.25 11.05 0.10
N ASN A 83 -2.46 9.73 0.03
CA ASN A 83 -2.97 8.96 1.17
C ASN A 83 -1.86 8.66 2.17
N ARG A 84 -2.21 8.56 3.46
CA ARG A 84 -1.37 7.95 4.48
C ARG A 84 -1.79 6.49 4.66
N ILE A 85 -0.92 5.57 4.29
CA ILE A 85 -1.12 4.13 4.42
C ILE A 85 -0.15 3.66 5.50
N ALA A 86 -0.63 3.52 6.73
CA ALA A 86 0.27 3.39 7.88
C ALA A 86 -0.10 2.30 8.88
N PHE A 87 0.90 1.63 9.44
CA PHE A 87 0.74 0.62 10.49
C PHE A 87 -0.21 -0.53 10.14
N ASN A 88 -0.29 -0.90 8.87
CA ASN A 88 -1.08 -2.03 8.40
C ASN A 88 -0.24 -3.32 8.37
N ASP A 89 -0.88 -4.49 8.43
CA ASP A 89 -0.15 -5.75 8.17
C ASP A 89 0.37 -5.74 6.71
N ILE A 90 -0.47 -5.29 5.77
CA ILE A 90 -0.11 -5.03 4.38
C ILE A 90 -0.59 -3.63 4.00
N GLY A 91 0.28 -2.79 3.45
CA GLY A 91 -0.08 -1.45 2.96
C GLY A 91 -1.05 -1.54 1.78
N VAL A 92 -0.62 -2.18 0.69
CA VAL A 92 -1.45 -2.47 -0.50
C VAL A 92 -1.35 -3.95 -0.86
N SER A 93 -2.49 -4.62 -0.94
CA SER A 93 -2.57 -6.01 -1.37
C SER A 93 -3.26 -6.14 -2.72
N PHE A 94 -2.63 -6.84 -3.66
CA PHE A 94 -3.26 -7.25 -4.91
C PHE A 94 -3.64 -8.72 -4.87
N VAL A 95 -4.84 -9.06 -5.34
CA VAL A 95 -5.26 -10.45 -5.50
C VAL A 95 -4.44 -11.17 -6.58
N ASN A 96 -4.05 -10.45 -7.63
CA ASN A 96 -3.24 -10.91 -8.75
C ASN A 96 -2.30 -9.78 -9.25
N ASP A 97 -1.52 -9.99 -10.30
CA ASP A 97 -0.56 -8.99 -10.79
C ASP A 97 -1.18 -7.79 -11.54
N TRP A 98 -2.41 -7.38 -11.16
CA TRP A 98 -3.23 -6.38 -11.84
C TRP A 98 -2.50 -5.05 -12.09
N LYS A 99 -3.01 -4.28 -13.05
CA LYS A 99 -2.30 -3.17 -13.69
C LYS A 99 -3.14 -1.90 -13.72
N ASP A 100 -2.52 -0.82 -14.22
CA ASP A 100 -3.18 0.44 -14.56
C ASP A 100 -3.71 1.27 -13.36
N SER A 101 -3.33 0.91 -12.12
CA SER A 101 -3.43 1.82 -10.98
C SER A 101 -2.23 2.77 -10.94
N VAL A 102 -2.44 3.98 -10.41
CA VAL A 102 -1.45 5.06 -10.33
C VAL A 102 -1.31 5.50 -8.88
N PHE A 103 -0.18 5.20 -8.26
CA PHE A 103 0.15 5.54 -6.87
C PHE A 103 1.14 6.70 -6.84
N THR A 104 0.68 7.88 -6.40
CA THR A 104 1.54 9.06 -6.35
C THR A 104 1.45 9.86 -5.07
N GLY A 105 2.58 10.32 -4.54
CA GLY A 105 2.59 11.20 -3.37
C GLY A 105 2.01 10.59 -2.09
N ASN A 106 1.83 9.27 -2.02
CA ASN A 106 1.34 8.61 -0.80
C ASN A 106 2.49 8.48 0.22
N LEU A 107 2.13 8.32 1.49
CA LEU A 107 3.04 7.95 2.57
C LEU A 107 2.79 6.50 2.96
N PHE A 108 3.82 5.68 2.83
CA PHE A 108 3.91 4.31 3.30
C PHE A 108 4.81 4.26 4.53
N THR A 109 4.26 3.95 5.71
CA THR A 109 5.03 3.98 6.96
C THR A 109 4.50 3.00 8.01
N GLY A 110 5.39 2.27 8.66
CA GLY A 110 5.06 1.32 9.72
C GLY A 110 4.28 0.09 9.27
N ASN A 111 4.12 -0.13 7.96
CA ASN A 111 3.46 -1.34 7.46
C ASN A 111 4.41 -2.55 7.58
N ILE A 112 3.89 -3.71 7.98
CA ILE A 112 4.73 -4.93 8.07
C ILE A 112 5.19 -5.38 6.68
N THR A 113 4.33 -5.23 5.68
CA THR A 113 4.63 -5.43 4.26
C THR A 113 4.04 -4.28 3.46
N GLU A 114 4.85 -3.56 2.69
CA GLU A 114 4.34 -2.40 1.96
C GLU A 114 3.38 -2.78 0.84
N VAL A 115 3.79 -3.71 -0.02
CA VAL A 115 2.97 -4.22 -1.13
C VAL A 115 3.10 -5.74 -1.23
N ALA A 116 1.95 -6.42 -1.31
CA ALA A 116 1.87 -7.87 -1.47
C ALA A 116 1.02 -8.25 -2.69
N ILE A 117 1.40 -9.32 -3.39
CA ILE A 117 0.66 -9.87 -4.54
C ILE A 117 0.43 -11.36 -4.30
N TYR A 118 -0.80 -11.76 -4.03
CA TYR A 118 -1.14 -13.14 -3.65
C TYR A 118 -1.07 -14.14 -4.80
N GLY A 119 -1.47 -13.73 -6.01
CA GLY A 119 -1.41 -14.57 -7.22
C GLY A 119 -0.02 -14.71 -7.85
N GLY A 120 1.03 -14.22 -7.19
CA GLY A 120 2.37 -14.09 -7.76
C GLY A 120 2.48 -12.97 -8.80
N GLY A 121 3.67 -12.83 -9.39
CA GLY A 121 3.95 -11.77 -10.37
C GLY A 121 4.49 -10.49 -9.74
N SER A 122 4.08 -9.33 -10.24
CA SER A 122 4.61 -8.04 -9.80
C SER A 122 3.58 -6.91 -9.96
N ALA A 123 3.71 -5.87 -9.15
CA ALA A 123 2.94 -4.63 -9.28
C ALA A 123 3.57 -3.60 -10.24
N LYS A 124 4.60 -3.98 -11.03
CA LYS A 124 5.30 -3.10 -11.99
C LYS A 124 4.44 -2.60 -13.14
N ARG A 125 3.28 -3.23 -13.38
CA ARG A 125 2.31 -2.76 -14.39
C ARG A 125 1.41 -1.63 -13.85
N ASN A 126 1.69 -1.17 -12.64
CA ASN A 126 1.12 0.04 -12.04
C ASN A 126 2.19 1.14 -12.03
N VAL A 127 1.76 2.39 -11.93
CA VAL A 127 2.66 3.53 -11.79
C VAL A 127 2.90 3.79 -10.31
N TRP A 128 4.17 3.91 -9.93
CA TRP A 128 4.61 4.30 -8.59
C TRP A 128 5.54 5.49 -8.77
N ASP A 129 5.15 6.66 -8.30
CA ASP A 129 5.95 7.87 -8.48
C ASP A 129 5.76 8.88 -7.36
N GLY A 130 6.84 9.37 -6.77
CA GLY A 130 6.73 10.44 -5.78
C GLY A 130 6.18 10.00 -4.43
N ASN A 131 6.11 8.70 -4.14
CA ASN A 131 5.66 8.21 -2.84
C ASN A 131 6.80 8.30 -1.82
N ARG A 132 6.45 8.40 -0.54
CA ARG A 132 7.39 8.28 0.58
C ARG A 132 7.30 6.88 1.15
N TRP A 133 8.45 6.26 1.37
CA TRP A 133 8.59 4.90 1.86
C TRP A 133 9.45 4.92 3.12
N GLU A 134 8.99 4.28 4.20
CA GLU A 134 9.75 4.22 5.46
C GLU A 134 11.12 3.53 5.28
N ASP A 135 11.19 2.51 4.44
CA ASP A 135 12.39 1.72 4.19
C ASP A 135 13.27 2.27 3.05
N TYR A 136 13.01 3.48 2.55
CA TYR A 136 13.87 4.10 1.55
C TYR A 136 15.24 4.45 2.12
N GLN A 137 16.29 3.78 1.63
CA GLN A 137 17.68 3.95 2.10
C GLN A 137 18.54 4.85 1.20
N GLY A 138 17.93 5.62 0.30
CA GLY A 138 18.66 6.55 -0.56
C GLY A 138 19.03 7.86 0.13
N PHE A 139 19.73 8.72 -0.61
CA PHE A 139 20.11 10.06 -0.18
C PHE A 139 19.45 11.08 -1.08
N ASP A 140 19.23 12.28 -0.57
CA ASP A 140 18.95 13.48 -1.36
C ASP A 140 20.14 14.43 -1.17
N ARG A 141 21.07 14.40 -2.14
CA ARG A 141 22.29 15.22 -2.08
C ARG A 141 22.06 16.63 -2.57
N ASN A 142 21.03 16.87 -3.38
CA ASN A 142 20.77 18.17 -4.01
C ASN A 142 19.79 19.03 -3.18
N GLY A 143 19.10 18.43 -2.20
CA GLY A 143 18.17 19.07 -1.28
C GLY A 143 16.79 19.37 -1.88
N ASP A 144 16.38 18.70 -2.96
CA ASP A 144 15.10 18.94 -3.64
C ASP A 144 13.92 18.15 -3.06
N GLY A 145 14.17 17.28 -2.08
CA GLY A 145 13.16 16.44 -1.43
C GLY A 145 12.82 15.16 -2.19
N VAL A 146 13.54 14.84 -3.26
CA VAL A 146 13.46 13.59 -4.03
C VAL A 146 14.75 12.80 -3.83
N GLY A 147 14.64 11.49 -3.66
CA GLY A 147 15.78 10.62 -3.51
C GLY A 147 16.58 10.47 -4.81
N ASP A 148 17.92 10.53 -4.72
CA ASP A 148 18.85 10.40 -5.85
C ASP A 148 18.84 9.00 -6.51
N LYS A 149 18.16 8.02 -5.90
CA LYS A 149 18.03 6.64 -6.40
C LYS A 149 16.58 6.19 -6.39
N PRO A 150 16.17 5.32 -7.31
CA PRO A 150 14.85 4.69 -7.25
C PRO A 150 14.66 3.90 -5.96
N HIS A 151 13.44 3.92 -5.42
CA HIS A 151 13.00 2.96 -4.41
C HIS A 151 12.56 1.67 -5.14
N ARG A 152 13.08 0.52 -4.71
CA ARG A 152 12.80 -0.79 -5.33
C ARG A 152 12.37 -1.77 -4.26
N LEU A 153 11.16 -2.31 -4.42
CA LEU A 153 10.67 -3.38 -3.56
C LEU A 153 10.87 -4.73 -4.26
N PHE A 154 11.51 -5.66 -3.56
CA PHE A 154 11.78 -7.01 -4.05
C PHE A 154 10.96 -8.05 -3.26
N GLY A 155 10.39 -9.01 -3.98
CA GLY A 155 9.74 -10.19 -3.45
C GLY A 155 10.73 -11.35 -3.48
N TYR A 156 10.95 -11.95 -2.31
CA TYR A 156 11.85 -13.09 -2.14
C TYR A 156 11.04 -14.39 -2.11
N ALA A 157 11.57 -15.46 -2.70
CA ALA A 157 10.86 -16.74 -2.79
C ALA A 157 10.63 -17.40 -1.40
N GLY A 158 11.41 -17.01 -0.38
CA GLY A 158 11.27 -17.53 0.98
C GLY A 158 10.20 -16.85 1.83
N GLN A 159 9.35 -15.98 1.26
CA GLN A 159 8.27 -15.31 2.00
C GLN A 159 7.10 -16.27 2.32
N VAL A 160 7.34 -17.26 3.18
CA VAL A 160 6.37 -18.29 3.62
C VAL A 160 5.06 -17.69 4.15
N TRP A 161 5.08 -16.44 4.64
CA TRP A 161 3.89 -15.72 5.12
C TRP A 161 2.96 -15.21 4.03
N MET A 162 3.38 -15.21 2.77
CA MET A 162 2.48 -15.00 1.64
C MET A 162 1.67 -16.26 1.35
N ASP A 163 2.30 -17.44 1.43
CA ASP A 163 1.67 -18.74 1.15
C ASP A 163 0.93 -19.32 2.36
N VAL A 164 1.38 -19.01 3.57
CA VAL A 164 0.83 -19.48 4.85
C VAL A 164 0.48 -18.26 5.71
N PRO A 165 -0.70 -17.65 5.54
CA PRO A 165 -1.06 -16.39 6.19
C PRO A 165 -0.91 -16.38 7.72
N ASN A 166 -1.15 -17.53 8.37
CA ASN A 166 -0.98 -17.68 9.82
C ASN A 166 0.46 -17.45 10.31
N THR A 167 1.46 -17.56 9.44
CA THR A 167 2.87 -17.31 9.81
C THR A 167 3.21 -15.82 9.91
N ARG A 168 2.34 -14.92 9.42
CA ARG A 168 2.49 -13.46 9.60
C ARG A 168 2.56 -13.04 11.05
N PHE A 169 1.93 -13.79 11.95
CA PHE A 169 2.04 -13.56 13.39
C PHE A 169 3.49 -13.55 13.90
N PHE A 170 4.41 -14.24 13.22
CA PHE A 170 5.82 -14.30 13.60
C PHE A 170 6.69 -13.22 12.93
N LYS A 171 6.12 -12.31 12.11
CA LYS A 171 6.87 -11.18 11.55
C LYS A 171 7.38 -10.27 12.67
N GLY A 172 8.62 -9.78 12.55
CA GLY A 172 9.29 -9.02 13.61
C GLY A 172 9.85 -9.88 14.76
N THR A 173 9.67 -11.21 14.73
CA THR A 173 10.40 -12.09 15.65
C THR A 173 11.84 -12.30 15.16
N PRO A 174 12.82 -12.51 16.06
CA PRO A 174 14.21 -12.73 15.67
C PRO A 174 14.40 -13.84 14.63
N LEU A 175 13.55 -14.87 14.66
CA LEU A 175 13.61 -15.97 13.71
C LEU A 175 13.28 -15.51 12.28
N LEU A 176 12.16 -14.81 12.09
CA LEU A 176 11.78 -14.36 10.75
C LEU A 176 12.67 -13.22 10.26
N GLU A 177 13.20 -12.36 11.14
CA GLU A 177 14.17 -11.33 10.73
C GLU A 177 15.49 -11.94 10.24
N VAL A 178 15.98 -13.01 10.87
CA VAL A 178 17.16 -13.75 10.38
C VAL A 178 16.87 -14.40 9.04
N LEU A 179 15.68 -14.98 8.84
CA LEU A 179 15.28 -15.55 7.55
C LEU A 179 15.18 -14.46 6.45
N ASP A 180 14.56 -13.31 6.74
CA ASP A 180 14.47 -12.18 5.80
C ASP A 180 15.87 -11.64 5.44
N PHE A 181 16.77 -11.54 6.42
CA PHE A 181 18.16 -11.17 6.19
C PHE A 181 18.90 -12.19 5.30
N LEU A 182 18.73 -13.48 5.55
CA LEU A 182 19.35 -14.53 4.74
C LEU A 182 18.81 -14.54 3.31
N ASP A 183 17.51 -14.34 3.12
CA ASP A 183 16.89 -14.22 1.79
C ASP A 183 17.42 -13.00 1.03
N ARG A 184 17.68 -11.88 1.71
CA ARG A 184 18.30 -10.70 1.09
C ARG A 184 19.79 -10.89 0.79
N LEU A 185 20.52 -11.60 1.65
CA LEU A 185 21.97 -11.79 1.54
C LEU A 185 22.35 -12.87 0.52
N ALA A 186 21.63 -13.99 0.52
CA ALA A 186 21.92 -15.18 -0.27
C ALA A 186 20.62 -15.85 -0.76
N PRO A 187 19.87 -15.17 -1.65
CA PRO A 187 18.60 -15.69 -2.13
C PRO A 187 18.79 -17.00 -2.91
N PHE A 188 17.96 -18.01 -2.61
CA PHE A 188 17.97 -19.31 -3.30
C PHE A 188 17.50 -19.23 -4.76
N SER A 189 16.85 -18.13 -5.15
CA SER A 189 16.42 -17.80 -6.51
C SER A 189 16.50 -16.30 -6.73
N GLU A 190 16.61 -15.82 -7.97
CA GLU A 190 16.58 -14.38 -8.23
C GLU A 190 15.31 -13.72 -7.64
N PRO A 191 15.46 -12.65 -6.84
CA PRO A 191 14.31 -11.97 -6.27
C PRO A 191 13.51 -11.26 -7.37
N THR A 192 12.19 -11.31 -7.26
CA THR A 192 11.31 -10.65 -8.22
C THR A 192 11.18 -9.18 -7.86
N LEU A 193 11.52 -8.27 -8.78
CA LEU A 193 11.20 -6.85 -8.61
C LEU A 193 9.68 -6.67 -8.63
N LEU A 194 9.08 -6.29 -7.50
CA LEU A 194 7.64 -6.13 -7.35
C LEU A 194 7.18 -4.77 -7.87
N LEU A 195 7.90 -3.71 -7.54
CA LEU A 195 7.66 -2.35 -7.99
C LEU A 195 8.94 -1.53 -7.94
N GLU A 196 8.91 -0.39 -8.64
CA GLU A 196 9.96 0.61 -8.62
C GLU A 196 9.33 2.00 -8.65
N ASP A 197 9.67 2.85 -7.69
CA ASP A 197 9.36 4.28 -7.69
C ASP A 197 10.63 5.04 -8.07
N GLN A 198 10.60 5.74 -9.21
CA GLN A 198 11.76 6.43 -9.77
C GLN A 198 12.11 7.71 -9.01
N HIS A 199 11.12 8.34 -8.37
CA HIS A 199 11.28 9.63 -7.71
C HIS A 199 10.75 9.55 -6.27
N PRO A 200 11.26 8.64 -5.42
CA PRO A 200 10.76 8.50 -4.06
C PRO A 200 10.99 9.81 -3.31
N ARG A 201 9.97 10.29 -2.60
CA ARG A 201 10.07 11.54 -1.84
C ARG A 201 10.64 11.30 -0.45
N LEU A 202 11.43 12.25 0.01
CA LEU A 202 11.94 12.31 1.37
C LEU A 202 11.17 13.35 2.18
N GLY A 203 11.14 13.16 3.50
CA GLY A 203 10.52 14.10 4.42
C GLY A 203 10.04 13.43 5.69
N SER A 204 9.85 14.21 6.76
CA SER A 204 9.33 13.69 8.02
C SER A 204 7.86 13.29 7.90
N ASP A 205 7.50 12.14 8.44
CA ASP A 205 6.11 11.69 8.55
C ASP A 205 5.22 12.69 9.29
N LYS A 206 5.80 13.44 10.25
CA LYS A 206 5.10 14.50 11.01
C LYS A 206 4.60 15.65 10.14
N THR A 207 5.26 15.90 9.00
CA THR A 207 4.86 16.97 8.09
C THR A 207 3.92 16.48 6.99
N PHE A 208 3.74 15.15 6.86
CA PHE A 208 2.75 14.60 5.96
C PHE A 208 1.35 14.84 6.55
N LYS A 209 0.48 15.47 5.77
CA LYS A 209 -0.93 15.63 6.11
C LYS A 209 -1.75 14.86 5.09
N ALA A 210 -2.30 13.73 5.50
CA ALA A 210 -3.51 13.22 4.87
C ALA A 210 -4.71 14.04 5.35
N GLY A 211 -5.86 13.84 4.73
CA GLY A 211 -7.06 14.67 4.88
C GLY A 211 -7.78 14.54 6.22
N SER A 212 -7.48 13.54 7.07
CA SER A 212 -8.09 13.52 8.39
C SER A 212 -7.43 14.56 9.32
N ASN A 213 -8.24 15.44 9.90
CA ASN A 213 -7.82 16.36 10.95
C ASN A 213 -7.69 15.67 12.33
N LEU A 214 -7.64 14.34 12.34
CA LEU A 214 -7.68 13.54 13.56
C LEU A 214 -6.24 13.28 14.00
N GLU A 215 -5.86 13.87 15.14
CA GLU A 215 -4.63 13.47 15.82
C GLU A 215 -4.74 11.97 16.16
N PRO A 216 -3.69 11.17 15.89
CA PRO A 216 -3.67 9.78 16.32
C PRO A 216 -3.77 9.76 17.85
N LYS A 217 -4.96 9.46 18.37
CA LYS A 217 -5.13 9.08 19.78
C LYS A 217 -4.52 7.69 19.92
N LEU A 218 -3.23 7.68 20.26
CA LEU A 218 -2.49 6.51 20.73
C LEU A 218 -3.20 5.88 21.93
#